data_AF-A0A2W0C0C5-F1
#
_entry.id   AF-A0A2W0C0C5-F1
#
_cell.length_a   1.000
_cell.length_b   1.000
_cell.length_c   1.000
_cell.angle_alpha   90.00
_cell.angle_beta   90.00
_cell.angle_gamma   90.00
#
_symmetry.space_group_name_H-M   'P 1'
#
loop_
_entity.id
_entity.type
_entity.pdbx_description
1 polymer ?
#
loop_
_entity_poly.entity_id
_entity_poly.type
_entity_poly.pdbx_seq_one_letter_code
_entity_poly.pdbx_strand_id
1 'polypeptide(L)'
;MLRTKTLEDRWKPVRANASYPEMVERIAPFGGIAKPWPHTYVVLGGVKASLLSAVGFDSSKLNQLSSTDMRAVGLVYAGWGLSHAFYREELYSEMGFDTLEDFVAGVWEESFMNMDPHNVLAMLWTGQHADISANPSRRL
;
A
#
# COMPACT_ATOMS: atom_id res chain seq x y z
N MET A 1 8.98 -39.04 18.31
CA MET A 1 7.74 -38.26 18.17
C MET A 1 8.07 -37.00 17.38
N LEU A 2 7.99 -37.07 16.04
CA LEU A 2 8.30 -35.95 15.14
C LEU A 2 7.06 -35.04 15.07
N ARG A 3 7.10 -33.87 15.72
CA ARG A 3 6.08 -32.84 15.51
C ARG A 3 6.31 -32.20 14.15
N THR A 4 5.43 -32.47 13.21
CA THR A 4 5.22 -31.69 12.00
C THR A 4 4.81 -30.28 12.39
N LYS A 5 5.71 -29.29 12.26
CA LYS A 5 5.32 -27.87 12.31
C LYS A 5 4.56 -27.58 11.01
N THR A 6 3.27 -27.29 11.14
CA THR A 6 2.41 -26.84 10.05
C THR A 6 2.95 -25.53 9.46
N LEU A 7 2.70 -25.32 8.17
CA LEU A 7 3.18 -24.19 7.39
C LEU A 7 2.65 -22.81 7.86
N GLU A 8 1.68 -22.80 8.77
CA GLU A 8 0.93 -21.62 9.23
C GLU A 8 1.69 -20.72 10.21
N ASP A 9 2.79 -21.19 10.83
CA ASP A 9 3.54 -20.43 11.83
C ASP A 9 4.73 -19.61 11.27
N ARG A 10 4.96 -19.63 9.94
CA ARG A 10 6.23 -19.18 9.34
C ARG A 10 6.24 -17.78 8.74
N TRP A 11 5.19 -16.98 8.95
CA TRP A 11 5.12 -15.64 8.38
C TRP A 11 4.99 -14.57 9.47
N LYS A 12 6.09 -13.90 9.78
CA LYS A 12 6.10 -12.74 10.70
C LYS A 12 6.72 -11.52 10.01
N PRO A 13 6.05 -10.35 10.04
CA PRO A 13 6.49 -9.15 9.34
C PRO A 13 7.77 -8.55 9.94
N VAL A 14 8.49 -7.74 9.15
CA VAL A 14 9.81 -7.16 9.49
C VAL A 14 9.84 -6.46 10.86
N ARG A 15 8.79 -5.71 11.21
CA ARG A 15 8.68 -5.05 12.52
C ARG A 15 8.62 -6.04 13.68
N ALA A 16 7.94 -7.18 13.50
CA ALA A 16 7.87 -8.21 14.54
C ALA A 16 9.26 -8.83 14.80
N ASN A 17 10.09 -9.00 13.77
CA ASN A 17 11.47 -9.46 13.93
C ASN A 17 12.33 -8.45 14.70
N ALA A 18 12.18 -7.15 14.43
CA ALA A 18 12.93 -6.12 15.13
C ALA A 18 12.53 -5.97 16.61
N SER A 19 11.23 -6.09 16.92
CA SER A 19 10.72 -5.95 18.29
C SER A 19 10.78 -7.25 19.10
N TYR A 20 10.76 -8.42 18.45
CA TYR A 20 10.71 -9.73 19.10
C TYR A 20 11.64 -10.74 18.38
N PRO A 21 12.96 -10.50 18.37
CA PRO A 21 13.90 -11.33 17.61
C PRO A 21 13.90 -12.79 18.08
N GLU A 22 13.72 -13.04 19.38
CA GLU A 22 13.64 -14.40 19.94
C GLU A 22 12.40 -15.19 19.45
N MET A 23 11.39 -14.49 18.93
CA MET A 23 10.14 -15.09 18.43
C MET A 23 10.13 -15.29 16.91
N VAL A 24 11.18 -14.85 16.20
CA VAL A 24 11.25 -14.87 14.73
C VAL A 24 12.60 -15.43 14.29
N GLU A 25 12.63 -16.69 13.87
CA GLU A 25 13.87 -17.35 13.44
C GLU A 25 14.30 -16.92 12.02
N ARG A 26 13.33 -16.65 11.12
CA ARG A 26 13.57 -16.29 9.71
C ARG A 26 12.47 -15.36 9.20
N ILE A 27 12.82 -14.44 8.30
CA ILE A 27 11.90 -13.56 7.57
C ILE A 27 12.25 -13.52 6.08
N ALA A 28 11.25 -13.31 5.23
CA ALA A 28 11.42 -13.09 3.79
C ALA A 28 10.51 -11.94 3.33
N PRO A 29 10.88 -10.67 3.54
CA PRO A 29 10.06 -9.54 3.11
C PRO A 29 10.10 -9.39 1.58
N PHE A 30 8.92 -9.38 0.93
CA PHE A 30 8.77 -9.09 -0.49
C PHE A 30 8.06 -7.76 -0.69
N GLY A 31 8.53 -6.94 -1.63
CA GLY A 31 7.88 -5.69 -2.02
C GLY A 31 7.74 -4.65 -0.90
N GLY A 32 8.55 -4.73 0.16
CA GLY A 32 8.45 -3.88 1.34
C GLY A 32 9.78 -3.24 1.74
N ILE A 33 9.70 -2.16 2.51
CA ILE A 33 10.85 -1.44 3.05
C ILE A 33 10.76 -1.37 4.57
N ALA A 34 11.90 -1.42 5.24
CA ALA A 34 12.00 -1.36 6.71
C ALA A 34 11.87 0.09 7.26
N LYS A 35 12.10 1.06 6.39
CA LYS A 35 11.97 2.49 6.65
C LYS A 35 11.60 3.20 5.34
N PRO A 36 10.61 4.12 5.34
CA PRO A 36 10.27 4.92 4.18
C PRO A 36 11.44 5.75 3.66
N TRP A 37 11.63 5.73 2.35
CA TRP A 37 12.57 6.61 1.66
C TRP A 37 11.86 7.93 1.32
N PRO A 38 12.58 9.03 1.03
CA PRO A 38 11.96 10.29 0.60
C PRO A 38 10.93 10.12 -0.52
N HIS A 39 11.21 9.27 -1.53
CA HIS A 39 10.26 9.01 -2.62
C HIS A 39 8.94 8.40 -2.12
N THR A 40 8.98 7.53 -1.11
CA THR A 40 7.79 6.87 -0.55
C THR A 40 6.86 7.90 0.10
N TYR A 41 7.42 8.90 0.79
CA TYR A 41 6.62 9.99 1.35
C TYR A 41 5.87 10.76 0.28
N VAL A 42 6.53 11.06 -0.85
CA VAL A 42 5.91 11.78 -1.98
C VAL A 42 4.82 10.95 -2.63
N VAL A 43 5.06 9.66 -2.89
CA VAL A 43 4.06 8.75 -3.48
C VAL A 43 2.83 8.65 -2.58
N LEU A 44 3.01 8.28 -1.31
CA LEU A 44 1.88 8.12 -0.38
C LEU A 44 1.19 9.46 -0.11
N GLY A 45 1.94 10.57 -0.13
CA GLY A 45 1.41 11.92 -0.04
C GLY A 45 0.54 12.29 -1.24
N GLY A 46 0.94 11.91 -2.46
CA GLY A 46 0.15 12.10 -3.68
C GLY A 46 -1.17 11.34 -3.65
N VAL A 47 -1.11 10.06 -3.27
CA VAL A 47 -2.31 9.21 -3.10
C VAL A 47 -3.26 9.76 -2.02
N LYS A 48 -2.70 10.26 -0.91
CA LYS A 48 -3.50 10.94 0.13
C LYS A 48 -4.12 12.24 -0.38
N ALA A 49 -3.35 13.04 -1.13
CA ALA A 49 -3.79 14.33 -1.63
C ALA A 49 -4.92 14.21 -2.64
N SER A 50 -4.92 13.19 -3.50
CA SER A 50 -6.02 12.97 -4.44
C SER A 50 -7.35 12.77 -3.70
N LEU A 51 -7.34 11.96 -2.63
CA LEU A 51 -8.53 11.73 -1.81
C LEU A 51 -8.95 12.99 -1.03
N LEU A 52 -8.00 13.68 -0.39
CA LEU A 52 -8.31 14.89 0.37
C LEU A 52 -8.79 16.06 -0.50
N SER A 53 -8.43 16.07 -1.79
CA SER A 53 -8.90 17.09 -2.72
C SER A 53 -10.43 17.06 -2.90
N ALA A 54 -11.07 15.90 -2.77
CA ALA A 54 -12.53 15.75 -2.83
C ALA A 54 -13.27 16.54 -1.74
N VAL A 55 -12.61 16.75 -0.59
CA VAL A 55 -13.14 17.53 0.54
C VAL A 55 -12.45 18.88 0.70
N GLY A 56 -11.70 19.33 -0.32
CA GLY A 56 -10.98 20.60 -0.30
C GLY A 56 -9.92 20.69 0.79
N PHE A 57 -9.31 19.56 1.17
CA PHE A 57 -8.35 19.44 2.28
C PHE A 57 -8.90 19.84 3.66
N ASP A 58 -10.23 19.87 3.81
CA ASP A 58 -10.89 20.17 5.08
C ASP A 58 -11.03 18.91 5.94
N SER A 59 -10.26 18.83 7.02
CA SER A 59 -10.28 17.68 7.93
C SER A 59 -11.61 17.48 8.65
N SER A 60 -12.46 18.52 8.75
CA SER A 60 -13.79 18.38 9.34
C SER A 60 -14.77 17.64 8.42
N LYS A 61 -14.43 17.51 7.13
CA LYS A 61 -15.28 16.91 6.09
C LYS A 61 -14.86 15.50 5.70
N LEU A 62 -13.90 14.87 6.39
CA LEU A 62 -13.44 13.51 6.04
C LEU A 62 -14.59 12.49 5.99
N ASN A 63 -15.59 12.62 6.86
CA ASN A 63 -16.78 11.77 6.86
C ASN A 63 -17.68 11.94 5.61
N GLN A 64 -17.40 12.90 4.74
CA GLN A 64 -18.08 13.12 3.47
C GLN A 64 -17.41 12.37 2.31
N LEU A 65 -16.21 11.82 2.53
CA LEU A 65 -15.54 10.98 1.54
C LEU A 65 -16.38 9.75 1.23
N SER A 66 -16.49 9.46 -0.06
CA SER A 66 -17.29 8.38 -0.59
C SER A 66 -16.44 7.39 -1.38
N SER A 67 -17.01 6.23 -1.68
CA SER A 67 -16.42 5.25 -2.61
C SER A 67 -16.07 5.89 -3.96
N THR A 68 -16.89 6.82 -4.47
CA THR A 68 -16.62 7.49 -5.75
C THR A 68 -15.33 8.31 -5.73
N ASP A 69 -14.98 8.92 -4.60
CA ASP A 69 -13.75 9.73 -4.46
C ASP A 69 -12.49 8.84 -4.56
N MET A 70 -12.62 7.55 -4.27
CA MET A 70 -11.54 6.56 -4.39
C MET A 70 -11.17 6.26 -5.84
N ARG A 71 -12.00 6.65 -6.81
CA ARG A 71 -11.66 6.54 -8.23
C ARG A 71 -10.35 7.26 -8.57
N ALA A 72 -10.20 8.50 -8.07
CA ALA A 72 -8.98 9.29 -8.26
C ALA A 72 -7.76 8.66 -7.57
N VAL A 73 -7.98 7.99 -6.43
CA VAL A 73 -6.94 7.22 -5.72
C VAL A 73 -6.44 6.07 -6.58
N GLY A 74 -7.36 5.31 -7.18
CA GLY A 74 -7.03 4.21 -8.10
C GLY A 74 -6.16 4.68 -9.27
N LEU A 75 -6.55 5.76 -9.94
CA LEU A 75 -5.78 6.33 -11.05
C LEU A 75 -4.36 6.77 -10.63
N VAL A 76 -4.25 7.52 -9.52
CA VAL A 76 -2.93 7.96 -9.02
C VAL A 76 -2.06 6.77 -8.63
N TYR A 77 -2.65 5.75 -8.01
CA TYR A 77 -1.92 4.56 -7.61
C TYR A 77 -1.49 3.70 -8.81
N ALA A 78 -2.28 3.64 -9.88
CA ALA A 78 -1.94 2.89 -11.10
C ALA A 78 -0.54 3.27 -11.63
N GLY A 79 -0.24 4.58 -11.69
CA GLY A 79 1.06 5.07 -12.17
C GLY A 79 2.27 4.64 -11.32
N TRP A 80 2.04 4.21 -10.07
CA TRP A 80 3.09 3.68 -9.20
C TRP A 80 3.05 2.15 -9.06
N GLY A 81 1.87 1.54 -9.15
CA GLY A 81 1.64 0.13 -8.87
C GLY A 81 2.34 -0.82 -9.84
N LEU A 82 2.67 -0.36 -11.05
CA LEU A 82 3.36 -1.13 -12.09
C LEU A 82 4.56 -0.38 -12.64
N SER A 83 5.35 -1.08 -13.47
CA SER A 83 6.55 -0.51 -14.06
C SER A 83 6.21 0.33 -15.30
N HIS A 84 7.08 1.28 -15.62
CA HIS A 84 7.01 1.98 -16.90
C HIS A 84 7.04 1.02 -18.11
N ALA A 85 7.80 -0.09 -18.00
CA ALA A 85 7.86 -1.10 -19.04
C ALA A 85 6.51 -1.79 -19.28
N PHE A 86 5.76 -2.09 -18.20
CA PHE A 86 4.42 -2.68 -18.30
C PHE A 86 3.49 -1.85 -19.19
N TYR A 87 3.49 -0.53 -19.01
CA TYR A 87 2.64 0.37 -19.81
C TYR A 87 3.14 0.53 -21.23
N ARG A 88 4.46 0.68 -21.42
CA ARG A 88 5.07 0.85 -22.75
C ARG A 88 4.90 -0.37 -23.65
N GLU A 89 4.87 -1.56 -23.06
CA GLU A 89 4.71 -2.84 -23.77
C GLU A 89 3.26 -3.30 -23.79
N GLU A 90 2.31 -2.47 -23.32
CA GLU A 90 0.88 -2.73 -23.33
C GLU A 90 0.49 -4.09 -22.71
N LEU A 91 1.18 -4.50 -21.65
CA LEU A 91 0.99 -5.81 -21.01
C LEU A 91 -0.41 -5.99 -20.38
N TYR A 92 -1.17 -4.91 -20.25
CA TYR A 92 -2.59 -4.97 -19.89
C TYR A 92 -3.44 -5.67 -20.96
N SER A 93 -2.99 -5.71 -22.23
CA SER A 93 -3.65 -6.47 -23.30
C SER A 93 -3.59 -7.98 -23.05
N GLU A 94 -2.49 -8.48 -22.49
CA GLU A 94 -2.36 -9.89 -22.07
C GLU A 94 -3.30 -10.25 -20.92
N MET A 95 -3.75 -9.24 -20.16
CA MET A 95 -4.74 -9.39 -19.10
C MET A 95 -6.19 -9.32 -19.63
N GLY A 96 -6.39 -9.14 -20.93
CA GLY A 96 -7.71 -9.11 -21.58
C GLY A 96 -8.35 -7.73 -21.65
N PHE A 97 -7.59 -6.64 -21.50
CA PHE A 97 -8.08 -5.28 -21.67
C PHE A 97 -7.70 -4.72 -23.03
N ASP A 98 -8.68 -4.18 -23.77
CA ASP A 98 -8.46 -3.63 -25.11
C ASP A 98 -7.81 -2.24 -25.08
N THR A 99 -7.99 -1.48 -23.99
CA THR A 99 -7.46 -0.12 -23.84
C THR A 99 -6.83 0.10 -22.46
N LEU A 100 -5.95 1.10 -22.37
CA LEU A 100 -5.36 1.53 -21.09
C LEU A 100 -6.46 2.04 -20.15
N GLU A 101 -7.43 2.78 -20.67
CA GLU A 101 -8.56 3.31 -19.92
C GLU A 101 -9.40 2.20 -19.29
N ASP A 102 -9.70 1.13 -20.05
CA ASP A 102 -10.45 -0.02 -19.53
C ASP A 102 -9.67 -0.77 -18.45
N PHE A 103 -8.35 -0.94 -18.65
CA PHE A 103 -7.47 -1.53 -17.64
C PHE A 103 -7.45 -0.71 -16.34
N VAL A 104 -7.29 0.60 -16.44
CA VAL A 104 -7.24 1.48 -15.27
C VAL A 104 -8.58 1.49 -14.55
N ALA A 105 -9.69 1.61 -15.27
CA ALA A 105 -11.02 1.59 -14.68
C ALA A 105 -11.33 0.23 -14.02
N GLY A 106 -11.15 -0.87 -14.73
CA GLY A 106 -11.54 -2.21 -14.28
C GLY A 106 -10.62 -2.81 -13.22
N VAL A 107 -9.33 -2.46 -13.21
CA VAL A 107 -8.40 -2.99 -12.20
C VAL A 107 -8.21 -2.00 -11.06
N TRP A 108 -7.79 -0.78 -11.35
CA TRP A 108 -7.36 0.15 -10.32
C TRP A 108 -8.53 0.92 -9.70
N GLU A 109 -9.36 1.56 -10.51
CA GLU A 109 -10.48 2.34 -10.01
C GLU A 109 -11.49 1.45 -9.27
N GLU A 110 -11.91 0.34 -9.88
CA GLU A 110 -12.86 -0.60 -9.25
C GLU A 110 -12.31 -1.18 -7.93
N SER A 111 -11.03 -1.56 -7.88
CA SER A 111 -10.43 -2.07 -6.64
C SER A 111 -10.46 -1.04 -5.52
N PHE A 112 -10.10 0.22 -5.80
CA PHE A 112 -10.07 1.27 -4.78
C PHE A 112 -11.47 1.76 -4.40
N MET A 113 -12.42 1.78 -5.32
CA MET A 113 -13.83 2.10 -5.04
C MET A 113 -14.46 1.10 -4.06
N ASN A 114 -14.01 -0.15 -4.04
CA ASN A 114 -14.45 -1.16 -3.08
C ASN A 114 -13.78 -1.04 -1.69
N MET A 115 -12.90 -0.06 -1.48
CA MET A 115 -12.24 0.19 -0.19
C MET A 115 -12.91 1.32 0.59
N ASP A 116 -12.77 1.29 1.91
CA ASP A 116 -13.19 2.39 2.77
C ASP A 116 -12.15 3.53 2.76
N PRO A 117 -12.54 4.79 2.47
CA PRO A 117 -11.62 5.92 2.40
C PRO A 117 -10.83 6.19 3.69
N HIS A 118 -11.45 6.00 4.87
CA HIS A 118 -10.79 6.22 6.15
C HIS A 118 -9.72 5.15 6.42
N ASN A 119 -10.01 3.89 6.07
CA ASN A 119 -9.04 2.81 6.15
C ASN A 119 -7.84 3.09 5.24
N VAL A 120 -8.06 3.56 4.01
CA VAL A 120 -6.95 3.93 3.12
C VAL A 120 -6.13 5.08 3.68
N LEU A 121 -6.76 6.13 4.22
CA LEU A 121 -6.03 7.21 4.91
C LEU A 121 -5.18 6.69 6.08
N ALA A 122 -5.70 5.78 6.89
CA ALA A 122 -4.98 5.16 8.00
C ALA A 122 -3.82 4.27 7.52
N MET A 123 -4.00 3.52 6.43
CA MET A 123 -2.95 2.71 5.82
C MET A 123 -1.82 3.57 5.25
N LEU A 124 -2.14 4.64 4.53
CA LEU A 124 -1.16 5.59 3.99
C LEU A 124 -0.36 6.25 5.12
N TRP A 125 -1.04 6.69 6.18
CA TRP A 125 -0.37 7.23 7.36
C TRP A 125 0.57 6.20 8.00
N THR A 126 0.12 4.96 8.15
CA THR A 126 0.92 3.85 8.70
C THR A 126 2.18 3.61 7.86
N GLY A 127 2.04 3.58 6.53
CA GLY A 127 3.16 3.42 5.60
C GLY A 127 4.20 4.53 5.72
N GLN A 128 3.77 5.80 5.83
CA GLN A 128 4.68 6.94 6.01
C GLN A 128 5.45 6.92 7.34
N HIS A 129 4.91 6.25 8.37
CA HIS A 129 5.51 6.19 9.71
C HIS A 129 6.12 4.82 10.04
N ALA A 130 6.27 3.93 9.05
CA ALA A 130 6.78 2.57 9.21
C ALA A 130 8.31 2.52 9.36
N ASP A 131 8.87 3.16 10.38
CA ASP A 131 10.31 3.17 10.66
C ASP A 131 10.68 2.20 11.78
N ILE A 132 11.34 1.08 11.45
CA ILE A 132 11.78 0.11 12.47
C ILE A 132 12.95 0.62 13.33
N SER A 133 13.70 1.61 12.86
CA SER A 133 14.80 2.22 13.62
C SER A 133 14.30 3.13 14.75
N ALA A 134 13.05 3.60 14.63
CA ALA A 134 12.35 4.33 15.68
C ALA A 134 11.81 3.39 16.78
N ASN A 135 12.62 2.41 17.22
CA ASN A 135 12.28 1.49 18.29
C ASN A 135 12.90 1.95 19.62
N PRO A 136 12.10 2.36 20.63
CA PRO A 136 12.62 2.83 21.92
C PRO A 136 13.45 1.78 22.68
N SER A 137 13.19 0.49 22.45
CA SER A 137 13.83 -0.62 23.16
C SER A 137 15.22 -0.99 22.62
N ARG A 138 15.62 -0.48 21.45
CA ARG A 138 16.94 -0.69 20.85
C ARG A 138 17.39 0.60 20.15
N ARG A 139 17.99 1.53 20.91
CA ARG A 139 18.84 2.57 20.31
C ARG A 139 20.13 1.88 19.87
N LEU A 140 20.35 1.78 18.56
CA LEU A 140 21.65 1.42 17.99
C LEU A 140 22.67 2.53 18.29
#